data_AF-A0A511NA62-F1
#
_entry.id   AF-A0A511NA62-F1
#
_cell.length_a   1.000
_cell.length_b   1.000
_cell.length_c   1.000
_cell.angle_alpha   90.00
_cell.angle_beta   90.00
_cell.angle_gamma   90.00
#
_symmetry.space_group_name_H-M   'P 1'
#
loop_
_entity.id
_entity.type
_entity.pdbx_description
1 polymer ?
#
loop_
_entity_poly.entity_id
_entity_poly.type
_entity_poly.pdbx_seq_one_letter_code
_entity_poly.pdbx_strand_id
1 'polypeptide(L)'
;MKHPLFALILSGLLASCAQKATSNLPVLPEPPRNTTHLVEVAFNGVGTAQPTSSAKTLQSSGLQKQGLQTVTGELQFTSLSTSTFTVKRTGTRFVTATYQITNNTGRTLHDLGLVGVALNDTDGDASNNSVSPTAQGTAFRSLKHYDGSDASEKAPVLVPGTAQKYDYRSDSAVADDSGTVYRSGLDLNGFTPAAPSGLTMNVQDFGWFLEGDFPSGTSQVVTFSVAFPMDADPRNDPYSFSFVATYSENVLPEPTQFVTLGGALNVSPDASRPFIAVDQNNTPVVSYMEWFNDIGTVTQVKRWNGSTWDAYPVPFNSATEGAREPSVALTPSGNPVVMAQTYGGRGLALAVKRWNGNSWDDLGTAVELDDMHMHLDTGSMQLAVAPDGAPVVVYTGMKADYSTPSDELHVLKYQTGTGWVDLGGALNFGQYHYLEFPSVAFNTSGQPVVAWAEAVDNQSGDVWVKAWNGTSWTQLGGPLDVNQSHHVLNTSVAVGKNNVPVVGWSEYGNDYNANVHVKRWDGNTWVQLGGPLDSVETRQAYQPTVVVDSSNRPVVSWYEEMGNGLQYHVKRWNGNTWDTLLSPVHPESSAAYDYMRMAAGPNNSVSVVWNQYSASTANQSQILVKRFE
;
A
#
# COMPACT_ATOMS: atom_id res chain seq x y z
N MET A 1 65.76 -16.77 -47.10
CA MET A 1 66.52 -17.96 -46.71
C MET A 1 65.53 -19.08 -46.41
N LYS A 2 65.55 -20.14 -47.23
CA LYS A 2 64.96 -21.49 -47.06
C LYS A 2 63.43 -21.66 -46.82
N HIS A 3 62.74 -22.11 -47.88
CA HIS A 3 61.66 -23.14 -47.91
C HIS A 3 62.14 -24.49 -47.33
N PRO A 4 61.43 -25.66 -47.38
CA PRO A 4 60.08 -26.07 -47.92
C PRO A 4 59.29 -27.00 -46.93
N LEU A 5 58.10 -27.59 -47.18
CA LEU A 5 57.76 -28.67 -48.13
C LEU A 5 56.25 -29.04 -48.09
N PHE A 6 55.72 -29.40 -49.28
CA PHE A 6 54.67 -30.39 -49.64
C PHE A 6 53.17 -30.11 -49.36
N ALA A 7 52.28 -29.99 -50.35
CA ALA A 7 51.80 -30.92 -51.42
C ALA A 7 50.40 -31.47 -51.04
N LEU A 8 49.41 -31.77 -51.88
CA LEU A 8 49.18 -31.78 -53.34
C LEU A 8 47.65 -31.99 -53.54
N ILE A 9 47.14 -31.69 -54.74
CA ILE A 9 46.03 -32.39 -55.46
C ILE A 9 44.54 -32.03 -55.17
N LEU A 10 44.00 -31.28 -56.15
CA LEU A 10 43.04 -31.69 -57.20
C LEU A 10 41.53 -31.84 -56.93
N SER A 11 40.83 -31.07 -57.75
CA SER A 11 39.44 -31.05 -58.21
C SER A 11 38.77 -32.38 -58.59
N GLY A 12 37.45 -32.44 -58.37
CA GLY A 12 36.52 -33.36 -59.05
C GLY A 12 35.06 -33.00 -58.78
N LEU A 13 34.34 -32.58 -59.82
CA LEU A 13 32.88 -32.42 -59.85
C LEU A 13 32.16 -33.76 -59.62
N LEU A 14 30.96 -33.73 -59.02
CA LEU A 14 29.80 -34.54 -59.45
C LEU A 14 28.50 -33.94 -58.89
N ALA A 15 27.56 -33.68 -59.81
CA ALA A 15 26.17 -33.37 -59.51
C ALA A 15 25.42 -34.63 -59.06
N SER A 16 24.41 -34.50 -58.18
CA SER A 16 23.09 -35.18 -58.29
C SER A 16 22.27 -35.11 -56.99
N CYS A 17 20.95 -35.05 -57.17
CA CYS A 17 19.85 -35.39 -56.27
C CYS A 17 19.44 -34.40 -55.17
N ALA A 18 18.37 -33.67 -55.48
CA ALA A 18 17.42 -33.16 -54.52
C ALA A 18 16.78 -34.32 -53.73
N GLN A 19 16.99 -34.35 -52.41
CA GLN A 19 16.16 -35.09 -51.48
C GLN A 19 15.86 -34.16 -50.31
N LYS A 20 14.57 -33.93 -50.09
CA LYS A 20 14.00 -33.06 -49.06
C LYS A 20 14.34 -33.65 -47.69
N ALA A 21 15.39 -33.16 -47.05
CA ALA A 21 15.68 -33.49 -45.66
C ALA A 21 14.67 -32.76 -44.78
N THR A 22 13.70 -33.50 -44.23
CA THR A 22 12.90 -33.08 -43.09
C THR A 22 13.85 -32.82 -41.93
N SER A 23 14.06 -31.54 -41.58
CA SER A 23 14.77 -31.18 -40.36
C SER A 23 13.90 -31.53 -39.16
N ASN A 24 14.04 -32.76 -38.65
CA ASN A 24 13.69 -33.06 -37.27
C ASN A 24 14.75 -32.41 -36.38
N LEU A 25 14.63 -31.10 -36.18
CA LEU A 25 15.27 -30.46 -35.03
C LEU A 25 14.52 -30.95 -33.78
N PRO A 26 15.23 -31.27 -32.68
CA PRO A 26 14.57 -31.54 -31.42
C PRO A 26 13.75 -30.30 -31.04
N VAL A 27 12.43 -30.46 -30.92
CA VAL A 27 11.60 -29.45 -30.28
C VAL A 27 12.10 -29.37 -28.84
N LEU A 28 12.71 -28.24 -28.47
CA LEU A 28 13.02 -27.94 -27.08
C LEU A 28 11.74 -28.13 -26.27
N PRO A 29 11.78 -28.80 -25.10
CA PRO A 29 10.59 -28.94 -24.27
C PRO A 29 10.04 -27.54 -24.00
N GLU A 30 8.80 -27.32 -24.44
CA GLU A 30 8.08 -26.07 -24.20
C GLU A 30 8.04 -25.86 -22.68
N PRO A 31 8.36 -24.66 -22.16
CA PRO A 31 8.33 -24.42 -20.73
C PRO A 31 6.96 -24.80 -20.17
N PRO A 32 6.89 -25.36 -18.95
CA PRO A 32 5.63 -25.80 -18.35
C PRO A 32 4.64 -24.63 -18.34
N ARG A 33 3.51 -24.81 -19.03
CA ARG A 33 2.43 -23.81 -19.08
C ARG A 33 1.43 -24.08 -17.97
N ASN A 34 1.07 -23.04 -17.23
CA ASN A 34 0.02 -23.14 -16.21
C ASN A 34 -1.35 -23.34 -16.89
N THR A 35 -2.23 -24.10 -16.24
CA THR A 35 -3.63 -24.26 -16.69
C THR A 35 -4.33 -22.91 -16.67
N THR A 36 -4.94 -22.54 -17.79
CA THR A 36 -5.56 -21.22 -17.94
C THR A 36 -6.99 -21.23 -17.46
N HIS A 37 -7.26 -20.34 -16.51
CA HIS A 37 -8.61 -19.97 -16.14
C HIS A 37 -8.86 -18.56 -16.66
N LEU A 38 -9.50 -18.48 -17.82
CA LEU A 38 -9.93 -17.20 -18.38
C LEU A 38 -11.24 -16.79 -17.72
N VAL A 39 -11.39 -15.51 -17.43
CA VAL A 39 -12.66 -14.90 -17.04
C VAL A 39 -13.05 -13.85 -18.05
N GLU A 40 -14.32 -13.87 -18.41
CA GLU A 40 -14.96 -12.82 -19.19
C GLU A 40 -15.91 -12.04 -18.28
N VAL A 41 -15.71 -10.72 -18.22
CA VAL A 41 -16.65 -9.77 -17.61
C VAL A 41 -17.31 -8.98 -18.73
N ALA A 42 -18.56 -9.32 -19.02
CA ALA A 42 -19.36 -8.65 -20.03
C ALA A 42 -20.13 -7.48 -19.40
N PHE A 43 -20.07 -6.33 -20.06
CA PHE A 43 -20.84 -5.12 -19.78
C PHE A 43 -21.86 -4.92 -20.90
N ASN A 44 -23.08 -4.54 -20.55
CA ASN A 44 -24.15 -4.31 -21.50
C ASN A 44 -25.00 -3.10 -21.09
N GLY A 45 -25.41 -2.31 -22.08
CA GLY A 45 -26.21 -1.12 -21.84
C GLY A 45 -25.46 -0.03 -21.09
N VAL A 46 -24.14 0.11 -21.31
CA VAL A 46 -23.28 1.04 -20.55
C VAL A 46 -23.62 2.51 -20.76
N GLY A 47 -24.35 2.83 -21.83
CA GLY A 47 -24.92 4.16 -22.08
C GLY A 47 -26.27 4.42 -21.41
N THR A 48 -26.89 3.41 -20.77
CA THR A 48 -28.26 3.47 -20.24
C THR A 48 -28.29 3.79 -18.74
N ALA A 49 -29.49 4.06 -18.21
CA ALA A 49 -29.69 4.30 -16.78
C ALA A 49 -29.58 3.03 -15.92
N GLN A 50 -29.61 1.84 -16.53
CA GLN A 50 -29.60 0.54 -15.84
C GLN A 50 -28.65 -0.41 -16.60
N PRO A 51 -27.33 -0.15 -16.58
CA PRO A 51 -26.38 -1.06 -17.19
C PRO A 51 -26.41 -2.39 -16.45
N THR A 52 -26.03 -3.45 -17.14
CA THR A 52 -25.95 -4.81 -16.59
C THR A 52 -24.58 -5.40 -16.86
N SER A 53 -24.14 -6.31 -16.00
CA SER A 53 -22.92 -7.07 -16.23
C SER A 53 -23.09 -8.54 -15.89
N SER A 54 -22.28 -9.39 -16.53
CA SER A 54 -22.13 -10.81 -16.17
C SER A 54 -20.66 -11.20 -16.17
N ALA A 55 -20.26 -12.08 -15.24
CA ALA A 55 -18.92 -12.65 -15.20
C ALA A 55 -19.00 -14.18 -15.29
N LYS A 56 -18.12 -14.80 -16.09
CA LYS A 56 -18.04 -16.26 -16.23
C LYS A 56 -16.61 -16.70 -16.52
N THR A 57 -16.26 -17.91 -16.09
CA THR A 57 -15.04 -18.58 -16.57
C THR A 57 -15.25 -19.05 -18.00
N LEU A 58 -14.26 -18.83 -18.87
CA LEU A 58 -14.22 -19.43 -20.20
C LEU A 58 -13.50 -20.78 -20.10
N GLN A 59 -14.23 -21.87 -20.33
CA GLN A 59 -13.63 -23.20 -20.34
C GLN A 59 -12.85 -23.43 -21.64
N SER A 60 -11.62 -23.91 -21.53
CA SER A 60 -10.90 -24.51 -22.65
C SER A 60 -11.43 -25.94 -22.84
N SER A 61 -12.13 -26.19 -23.94
CA SER A 61 -12.62 -27.53 -24.27
C SER A 61 -11.46 -28.43 -24.71
N GLY A 62 -10.65 -28.91 -23.76
CA GLY A 62 -9.79 -30.07 -23.97
C GLY A 62 -10.63 -31.35 -23.93
N LEU A 63 -10.46 -32.23 -24.93
CA LEU A 63 -11.16 -33.52 -25.04
C LEU A 63 -11.31 -34.24 -23.69
N GLN A 64 -12.56 -34.44 -23.25
CA GLN A 64 -12.85 -35.24 -22.07
C GLN A 64 -12.60 -36.73 -22.39
N LYS A 65 -11.64 -37.35 -21.69
CA LYS A 65 -11.55 -38.81 -21.65
C LYS A 65 -12.77 -39.32 -20.87
N GLN A 66 -13.54 -40.24 -21.47
CA GLN A 66 -14.59 -40.98 -20.76
C GLN A 66 -13.97 -41.68 -19.53
N GLY A 67 -14.43 -41.32 -18.32
CA GLY A 67 -14.17 -42.11 -17.11
C GLY A 67 -13.46 -41.43 -15.93
N LEU A 68 -13.26 -40.11 -15.90
CA LEU A 68 -12.74 -39.39 -14.72
C LEU A 68 -13.65 -38.21 -14.35
N GLN A 69 -14.02 -38.10 -13.06
CA GLN A 69 -14.75 -36.94 -12.54
C GLN A 69 -13.85 -35.70 -12.51
N THR A 70 -14.41 -34.57 -12.94
CA THR A 70 -13.77 -33.26 -12.91
C THR A 70 -13.44 -32.88 -11.47
N VAL A 71 -12.18 -32.48 -11.20
CA VAL A 71 -11.83 -31.77 -9.97
C VAL A 71 -12.69 -30.50 -9.96
N THR A 72 -13.56 -30.38 -8.96
CA THR A 72 -14.57 -29.32 -8.87
C THR A 72 -14.00 -28.17 -8.05
N GLY A 73 -13.85 -27.00 -8.67
CA GLY A 73 -13.44 -25.78 -7.97
C GLY A 73 -12.94 -24.65 -8.87
N GLU A 74 -13.73 -23.59 -9.06
CA GLU A 74 -13.34 -22.35 -9.77
C GLU A 74 -13.69 -21.12 -8.92
N LEU A 75 -13.26 -19.94 -9.34
CA LEU A 75 -13.81 -18.70 -8.80
C LEU A 75 -15.28 -18.58 -9.22
N GLN A 76 -16.16 -18.41 -8.25
CA GLN A 76 -17.57 -18.14 -8.52
C GLN A 76 -17.84 -16.65 -8.39
N PHE A 77 -18.45 -16.05 -9.41
CA PHE A 77 -18.78 -14.63 -9.44
C PHE A 77 -20.28 -14.43 -9.18
N THR A 78 -20.61 -13.64 -8.17
CA THR A 78 -21.98 -13.20 -7.87
C THR A 78 -22.05 -11.70 -8.08
N SER A 79 -22.87 -11.24 -9.03
CA SER A 79 -23.00 -9.81 -9.32
C SER A 79 -23.60 -9.07 -8.13
N LEU A 80 -22.98 -7.96 -7.73
CA LEU A 80 -23.47 -7.07 -6.69
C LEU A 80 -24.02 -5.78 -7.29
N SER A 81 -23.29 -5.18 -8.23
CA SER A 81 -23.74 -3.96 -8.90
C SER A 81 -23.09 -3.78 -10.28
N THR A 82 -23.76 -3.02 -11.13
CA THR A 82 -23.20 -2.43 -12.34
C THR A 82 -23.61 -0.97 -12.36
N SER A 83 -22.68 -0.07 -12.61
CA SER A 83 -23.00 1.36 -12.62
C SER A 83 -22.27 2.09 -13.73
N THR A 84 -22.78 3.27 -14.06
CA THR A 84 -22.14 4.16 -15.03
C THR A 84 -22.42 5.61 -14.69
N PHE A 85 -21.47 6.48 -14.98
CA PHE A 85 -21.67 7.93 -14.96
C PHE A 85 -20.85 8.60 -16.06
N THR A 86 -21.17 9.86 -16.34
CA THR A 86 -20.49 10.66 -17.36
C THR A 86 -20.00 11.96 -16.75
N VAL A 87 -18.74 12.29 -16.99
CA VAL A 87 -18.22 13.64 -16.77
C VAL A 87 -18.43 14.42 -18.06
N LYS A 88 -19.48 15.25 -18.12
CA LYS A 88 -19.85 15.94 -19.35
C LYS A 88 -18.78 16.90 -19.84
N ARG A 89 -18.10 17.58 -18.92
CA ARG A 89 -17.01 18.52 -19.23
C ARG A 89 -15.88 17.90 -20.03
N THR A 90 -15.51 16.65 -19.74
CA THR A 90 -14.45 15.93 -20.45
C THR A 90 -15.00 15.00 -21.54
N GLY A 91 -16.32 14.82 -21.60
CA GLY A 91 -16.96 13.85 -22.49
C GLY A 91 -16.53 12.42 -22.18
N THR A 92 -16.27 12.07 -20.91
CA THR A 92 -15.76 10.74 -20.54
C THR A 92 -16.83 9.94 -19.83
N ARG A 93 -17.02 8.69 -20.27
CA ARG A 93 -17.89 7.69 -19.66
C ARG A 93 -17.07 6.80 -18.74
N PHE A 94 -17.58 6.53 -17.56
CA PHE A 94 -17.03 5.56 -16.59
C PHE A 94 -18.06 4.47 -16.36
N VAL A 95 -17.60 3.23 -16.30
CA VAL A 95 -18.43 2.03 -16.11
C VAL A 95 -17.78 1.16 -15.06
N THR A 96 -18.55 0.70 -14.08
CA THR A 96 -18.06 -0.24 -13.06
C THR A 96 -18.96 -1.47 -12.96
N ALA A 97 -18.36 -2.61 -12.66
CA ALA A 97 -19.07 -3.83 -12.32
C ALA A 97 -18.42 -4.46 -11.09
N THR A 98 -19.22 -4.65 -10.03
CA THR A 98 -18.78 -5.19 -8.75
C THR A 98 -19.36 -6.58 -8.54
N TYR A 99 -18.51 -7.51 -8.12
CA TYR A 99 -18.85 -8.90 -7.86
C TYR A 99 -18.32 -9.34 -6.50
N GLN A 100 -19.08 -10.19 -5.82
CA GLN A 100 -18.54 -11.07 -4.81
C GLN A 100 -17.94 -12.29 -5.51
N ILE A 101 -16.64 -12.52 -5.32
CA ILE A 101 -15.93 -13.71 -5.76
C ILE A 101 -15.84 -14.69 -4.59
N THR A 102 -16.23 -15.94 -4.81
CA THR A 102 -15.97 -17.04 -3.86
C THR A 102 -14.85 -17.92 -4.39
N ASN A 103 -13.82 -18.16 -3.57
CA ASN A 103 -12.74 -19.07 -3.91
C ASN A 103 -13.19 -20.52 -3.68
N ASN A 104 -13.59 -21.24 -4.73
CA ASN A 104 -13.89 -22.67 -4.62
C ASN A 104 -12.75 -23.55 -5.16
N THR A 105 -11.54 -23.02 -5.36
CA THR A 105 -10.41 -23.76 -5.99
C THR A 105 -9.88 -24.94 -5.16
N GLY A 106 -10.33 -25.10 -3.90
CA GLY A 106 -9.86 -26.15 -3.00
C GLY A 106 -8.54 -25.82 -2.29
N ARG A 107 -7.95 -24.64 -2.54
CA ARG A 107 -6.75 -24.15 -1.85
C ARG A 107 -6.86 -22.65 -1.53
N THR A 108 -6.03 -22.18 -0.59
CA THR A 108 -5.83 -20.74 -0.39
C THR A 108 -5.08 -20.17 -1.60
N LEU A 109 -5.59 -19.07 -2.15
CA LEU A 109 -4.90 -18.26 -3.16
C LEU A 109 -4.21 -17.09 -2.47
N HIS A 110 -3.09 -16.62 -3.01
CA HIS A 110 -2.37 -15.47 -2.47
C HIS A 110 -2.30 -14.33 -3.49
N ASP A 111 -2.73 -13.13 -3.08
CA ASP A 111 -2.71 -11.92 -3.92
C ASP A 111 -3.32 -12.18 -5.32
N LEU A 112 -4.55 -12.71 -5.35
CA LEU A 112 -5.23 -13.08 -6.59
C LEU A 112 -5.38 -11.88 -7.51
N GLY A 113 -4.77 -11.95 -8.69
CA GLY A 113 -4.90 -10.94 -9.74
C GLY A 113 -5.79 -11.42 -10.88
N LEU A 114 -6.53 -10.48 -11.46
CA LEU A 114 -7.32 -10.63 -12.68
C LEU A 114 -6.68 -9.75 -13.75
N VAL A 115 -5.75 -10.34 -14.48
CA VAL A 115 -4.83 -9.66 -15.40
C VAL A 115 -5.38 -9.74 -16.81
N GLY A 116 -5.44 -8.59 -17.50
CA GLY A 116 -6.00 -8.52 -18.86
C GLY A 116 -5.22 -9.39 -19.85
N VAL A 117 -5.91 -9.95 -20.84
CA VAL A 117 -5.27 -10.75 -21.89
C VAL A 117 -5.81 -10.40 -23.27
N ALA A 118 -4.92 -10.26 -24.23
CA ALA A 118 -5.25 -10.21 -25.64
C ALA A 118 -5.13 -11.60 -26.24
N LEU A 119 -6.24 -12.11 -26.78
CA LEU A 119 -6.32 -13.37 -27.50
C LEU A 119 -6.31 -13.09 -29.00
N ASN A 120 -5.29 -13.55 -29.71
CA ASN A 120 -5.12 -13.28 -31.13
C ASN A 120 -5.27 -14.56 -31.95
N ASP A 121 -6.13 -14.49 -32.95
CA ASP A 121 -6.21 -15.47 -34.02
C ASP A 121 -5.13 -15.14 -35.06
N THR A 122 -4.04 -15.91 -35.03
CA THR A 122 -2.86 -15.65 -35.87
C THR A 122 -2.91 -16.35 -37.22
N ASP A 123 -3.74 -17.37 -37.37
CA ASP A 123 -3.88 -18.12 -38.63
C ASP A 123 -5.12 -17.68 -39.44
N GLY A 124 -6.03 -16.92 -38.83
CA GLY A 124 -7.23 -16.38 -39.43
C GLY A 124 -8.35 -17.41 -39.60
N ASP A 125 -8.21 -18.61 -39.03
CA ASP A 125 -9.18 -19.68 -39.11
C ASP A 125 -10.08 -19.71 -37.87
N ALA A 126 -11.14 -18.89 -37.90
CA ALA A 126 -12.11 -18.81 -36.83
C ALA A 126 -12.79 -20.14 -36.46
N SER A 127 -12.72 -21.18 -37.32
CA SER A 127 -13.37 -22.48 -37.07
C SER A 127 -12.63 -23.34 -36.05
N ASN A 128 -11.34 -23.06 -35.81
CA ASN A 128 -10.51 -23.80 -34.87
C ASN A 128 -10.43 -23.13 -33.47
N ASN A 129 -11.03 -21.95 -33.34
CA ASN A 129 -11.00 -21.14 -32.12
C ASN A 129 -11.99 -21.66 -31.08
N SER A 130 -11.47 -22.05 -29.92
CA SER A 130 -12.29 -22.49 -28.77
C SER A 130 -13.08 -21.35 -28.12
N VAL A 131 -12.66 -20.10 -28.31
CA VAL A 131 -13.36 -18.87 -27.89
C VAL A 131 -13.14 -17.77 -28.93
N SER A 132 -13.99 -16.74 -28.97
CA SER A 132 -13.74 -15.59 -29.86
C SER A 132 -12.51 -14.80 -29.44
N PRO A 133 -11.65 -14.35 -30.39
CA PRO A 133 -10.48 -13.52 -30.10
C PRO A 133 -10.87 -12.15 -29.54
N THR A 134 -9.90 -11.47 -28.95
CA THR A 134 -10.04 -10.06 -28.55
C THR A 134 -9.73 -9.12 -29.72
N ALA A 135 -10.27 -7.92 -29.65
CA ALA A 135 -10.13 -6.91 -30.69
C ALA A 135 -8.81 -6.15 -30.57
N GLN A 136 -8.11 -6.00 -31.70
CA GLN A 136 -6.98 -5.09 -31.88
C GLN A 136 -5.86 -5.21 -30.84
N GLY A 137 -5.56 -6.43 -30.37
CA GLY A 137 -4.51 -6.66 -29.38
C GLY A 137 -4.81 -6.11 -27.99
N THR A 138 -6.04 -5.69 -27.72
CA THR A 138 -6.52 -5.24 -26.40
C THR A 138 -7.10 -6.41 -25.60
N ALA A 139 -7.45 -6.18 -24.33
CA ALA A 139 -8.15 -7.16 -23.51
C ALA A 139 -9.68 -7.20 -23.74
N PHE A 140 -10.19 -6.51 -24.77
CA PHE A 140 -11.62 -6.37 -24.99
C PHE A 140 -12.13 -7.18 -26.18
N ARG A 141 -13.35 -7.70 -26.10
CA ARG A 141 -14.04 -8.39 -27.19
C ARG A 141 -15.54 -8.16 -27.16
N SER A 142 -16.26 -8.68 -28.15
CA SER A 142 -17.73 -8.61 -28.21
C SER A 142 -18.26 -7.17 -28.13
N LEU A 143 -17.52 -6.22 -28.70
CA LEU A 143 -17.91 -4.81 -28.70
C LEU A 143 -19.06 -4.61 -29.67
N LYS A 144 -20.11 -3.91 -29.23
CA LYS A 144 -21.23 -3.55 -30.10
C LYS A 144 -21.67 -2.12 -29.91
N HIS A 145 -22.13 -1.52 -31.00
CA HIS A 145 -22.90 -0.28 -31.00
C HIS A 145 -24.32 -0.54 -30.50
N TYR A 146 -25.08 0.53 -30.27
CA TYR A 146 -26.46 0.44 -29.77
C TYR A 146 -27.38 -0.39 -30.68
N ASP A 147 -27.15 -0.34 -32.00
CA ASP A 147 -27.93 -1.10 -32.99
C ASP A 147 -27.50 -2.57 -33.10
N GLY A 148 -26.51 -2.99 -32.31
CA GLY A 148 -25.98 -4.36 -32.29
C GLY A 148 -24.93 -4.64 -33.36
N SER A 149 -24.55 -3.66 -34.19
CA SER A 149 -23.44 -3.78 -35.12
C SER A 149 -22.10 -3.86 -34.37
N ASP A 150 -21.08 -4.42 -35.04
CA ASP A 150 -19.73 -4.56 -34.48
C ASP A 150 -19.14 -3.19 -34.16
N ALA A 151 -18.58 -3.07 -32.95
CA ALA A 151 -17.87 -1.87 -32.49
C ALA A 151 -16.41 -2.19 -32.13
N SER A 152 -15.83 -3.23 -32.73
CA SER A 152 -14.47 -3.69 -32.39
C SER A 152 -13.41 -2.62 -32.65
N GLU A 153 -13.69 -1.65 -33.52
CA GLU A 153 -12.86 -0.46 -33.75
C GLU A 153 -12.69 0.42 -32.50
N LYS A 154 -13.63 0.36 -31.55
CA LYS A 154 -13.61 1.15 -30.31
C LYS A 154 -12.80 0.49 -29.18
N ALA A 155 -12.28 -0.72 -29.36
CA ALA A 155 -11.53 -1.42 -28.32
C ALA A 155 -10.31 -0.64 -27.79
N PRO A 156 -9.50 0.05 -28.63
CA PRO A 156 -8.32 0.80 -28.15
C PRO A 156 -8.63 2.04 -27.30
N VAL A 157 -9.88 2.54 -27.31
CA VAL A 157 -10.27 3.71 -26.50
C VAL A 157 -10.86 3.33 -25.15
N LEU A 158 -11.10 2.04 -24.90
CA LEU A 158 -11.49 1.52 -23.59
C LEU A 158 -10.26 1.44 -22.70
N VAL A 159 -10.31 2.13 -21.56
CA VAL A 159 -9.21 2.25 -20.60
C VAL A 159 -9.61 1.59 -19.28
N PRO A 160 -9.12 0.38 -18.99
CA PRO A 160 -9.15 -0.22 -17.66
C PRO A 160 -8.50 0.71 -16.63
N GLY A 161 -9.00 0.71 -15.41
CA GLY A 161 -8.41 1.55 -14.37
C GLY A 161 -8.96 1.34 -12.97
N THR A 162 -8.52 2.20 -12.06
CA THR A 162 -9.12 2.35 -10.73
C THR A 162 -10.60 2.70 -10.87
N ALA A 163 -11.43 2.22 -9.95
CA ALA A 163 -12.82 2.66 -9.85
C ALA A 163 -12.88 4.18 -9.66
N GLN A 164 -13.90 4.81 -10.23
CA GLN A 164 -14.10 6.25 -10.13
C GLN A 164 -15.53 6.51 -9.66
N LYS A 165 -15.72 7.63 -8.98
CA LYS A 165 -17.03 8.19 -8.62
C LYS A 165 -17.16 9.61 -9.14
N TYR A 166 -18.38 10.04 -9.40
CA TYR A 166 -18.66 11.40 -9.85
C TYR A 166 -18.60 12.36 -8.66
N ASP A 167 -17.72 13.36 -8.73
CA ASP A 167 -17.74 14.50 -7.82
C ASP A 167 -18.53 15.65 -8.47
N TYR A 168 -19.76 15.86 -7.97
CA TYR A 168 -20.65 16.90 -8.46
C TYR A 168 -20.17 18.31 -8.12
N ARG A 169 -19.27 18.48 -7.15
CA ARG A 169 -18.78 19.81 -6.74
C ARG A 169 -17.73 20.35 -7.70
N SER A 170 -16.90 19.45 -8.25
CA SER A 170 -15.80 19.77 -9.16
C SER A 170 -16.11 19.39 -10.62
N ASP A 171 -17.28 18.77 -10.88
CA ASP A 171 -17.66 18.19 -12.17
C ASP A 171 -16.50 17.36 -12.75
N SER A 172 -16.01 16.41 -11.96
CA SER A 172 -14.92 15.53 -12.34
C SER A 172 -15.15 14.10 -11.85
N ALA A 173 -14.40 13.17 -12.43
CA ALA A 173 -14.22 11.84 -11.85
C ALA A 173 -13.12 11.93 -10.80
N VAL A 174 -13.35 11.34 -9.65
CA VAL A 174 -12.36 11.14 -8.59
C VAL A 174 -12.27 9.67 -8.26
N ALA A 175 -11.11 9.20 -7.80
CA ALA A 175 -10.92 7.80 -7.42
C ALA A 175 -11.99 7.36 -6.41
N ASP A 176 -12.54 6.17 -6.64
CA ASP A 176 -13.39 5.48 -5.68
C ASP A 176 -12.55 4.46 -4.93
N ASP A 177 -12.10 4.89 -3.75
CA ASP A 177 -11.20 4.12 -2.89
C ASP A 177 -11.85 2.85 -2.31
N SER A 178 -13.16 2.67 -2.49
CA SER A 178 -13.86 1.42 -2.18
C SER A 178 -13.74 0.35 -3.28
N GLY A 179 -13.22 0.73 -4.46
CA GLY A 179 -12.98 -0.18 -5.57
C GLY A 179 -11.76 -1.09 -5.34
N THR A 180 -11.68 -2.16 -6.12
CA THR A 180 -10.51 -3.06 -6.07
C THR A 180 -9.26 -2.37 -6.59
N VAL A 181 -8.14 -2.66 -5.94
CA VAL A 181 -6.82 -2.17 -6.33
C VAL A 181 -6.53 -2.53 -7.79
N TYR A 182 -6.31 -1.51 -8.61
CA TYR A 182 -5.90 -1.63 -9.99
C TYR A 182 -4.41 -1.31 -10.10
N ARG A 183 -3.65 -2.16 -10.80
CA ARG A 183 -2.22 -1.95 -11.07
C ARG A 183 -1.97 -1.97 -12.58
N SER A 184 -1.01 -1.17 -13.03
CA SER A 184 -0.51 -1.13 -14.41
C SER A 184 1.02 -1.10 -14.41
N GLY A 185 1.66 -1.51 -15.50
CA GLY A 185 3.12 -1.69 -15.56
C GLY A 185 3.58 -2.92 -14.77
N LEU A 186 2.78 -3.98 -14.75
CA LEU A 186 3.10 -5.24 -14.10
C LEU A 186 4.34 -5.87 -14.73
N ASP A 187 5.24 -6.42 -13.90
CA ASP A 187 6.27 -7.34 -14.38
C ASP A 187 5.63 -8.70 -14.69
N LEU A 188 5.63 -9.07 -15.97
CA LEU A 188 5.03 -10.31 -16.48
C LEU A 188 6.07 -11.44 -16.62
N ASN A 189 7.32 -11.23 -16.21
CA ASN A 189 8.37 -12.24 -16.32
C ASN A 189 7.99 -13.53 -15.57
N GLY A 190 8.04 -14.66 -16.28
CA GLY A 190 7.68 -15.97 -15.72
C GLY A 190 6.17 -16.26 -15.65
N PHE A 191 5.31 -15.30 -15.99
CA PHE A 191 3.87 -15.52 -16.06
C PHE A 191 3.41 -15.84 -17.50
N THR A 192 3.32 -17.13 -17.81
CA THR A 192 3.02 -17.65 -19.17
C THR A 192 1.78 -18.57 -19.18
N PRO A 193 0.57 -18.02 -18.97
CA PRO A 193 -0.67 -18.79 -19.08
C PRO A 193 -0.84 -19.42 -20.48
N ALA A 194 -1.45 -20.60 -20.55
CA ALA A 194 -1.70 -21.27 -21.82
C ALA A 194 -2.79 -20.55 -22.65
N ALA A 195 -2.58 -20.36 -23.95
CA ALA A 195 -3.63 -19.84 -24.81
C ALA A 195 -4.76 -20.88 -25.01
N PRO A 196 -6.03 -20.44 -25.17
CA PRO A 196 -7.10 -21.31 -25.64
C PRO A 196 -6.75 -21.93 -27.00
N SER A 197 -7.27 -23.12 -27.31
CA SER A 197 -7.05 -23.78 -28.60
C SER A 197 -7.49 -22.86 -29.75
N GLY A 198 -6.66 -22.80 -30.80
CA GLY A 198 -6.82 -21.92 -31.98
C GLY A 198 -6.20 -20.53 -31.82
N LEU A 199 -5.88 -20.10 -30.59
CA LEU A 199 -5.45 -18.73 -30.32
C LEU A 199 -4.02 -18.66 -29.78
N THR A 200 -3.43 -17.48 -29.90
CA THR A 200 -2.27 -17.05 -29.12
C THR A 200 -2.73 -16.09 -28.01
N MET A 201 -1.99 -16.03 -26.91
CA MET A 201 -2.29 -15.14 -25.80
C MET A 201 -1.13 -14.17 -25.56
N ASN A 202 -1.45 -12.89 -25.47
CA ASN A 202 -0.56 -11.85 -24.99
C ASN A 202 -1.13 -11.25 -23.68
N VAL A 203 -0.45 -11.51 -22.57
CA VAL A 203 -0.86 -10.96 -21.27
C VAL A 203 -0.59 -9.46 -21.24
N GLN A 204 -1.55 -8.70 -20.75
CA GLN A 204 -1.42 -7.25 -20.60
C GLN A 204 -0.80 -6.92 -19.24
N ASP A 205 -0.08 -5.81 -19.17
CA ASP A 205 0.66 -5.37 -17.97
C ASP A 205 -0.24 -4.67 -16.95
N PHE A 206 -1.53 -5.01 -16.89
CA PHE A 206 -2.49 -4.41 -15.98
C PHE A 206 -3.54 -5.40 -15.47
N GLY A 207 -4.13 -5.10 -14.31
CA GLY A 207 -5.19 -5.92 -13.73
C GLY A 207 -5.70 -5.42 -12.37
N TRP A 208 -6.67 -6.17 -11.83
CA TRP A 208 -7.23 -5.93 -10.49
C TRP A 208 -6.75 -6.99 -9.51
N PHE A 209 -6.34 -6.58 -8.31
CA PHE A 209 -5.68 -7.44 -7.34
C PHE A 209 -6.45 -7.49 -6.01
N LEU A 210 -6.73 -8.71 -5.58
CA LEU A 210 -7.24 -9.06 -4.27
C LEU A 210 -6.05 -9.46 -3.40
N GLU A 211 -5.51 -8.49 -2.67
CA GLU A 211 -4.27 -8.67 -1.91
C GLU A 211 -4.47 -9.50 -0.63
N GLY A 212 -3.47 -10.31 -0.30
CA GLY A 212 -3.41 -11.18 0.87
C GLY A 212 -3.93 -12.60 0.60
N ASP A 213 -4.10 -13.35 1.68
CA ASP A 213 -4.59 -14.72 1.62
C ASP A 213 -6.09 -14.75 1.32
N PHE A 214 -6.47 -15.59 0.37
CA PHE A 214 -7.85 -15.85 -0.02
C PHE A 214 -8.16 -17.34 0.16
N PRO A 215 -8.54 -17.78 1.38
CA PRO A 215 -8.76 -19.20 1.68
C PRO A 215 -9.91 -19.80 0.86
N SER A 216 -9.79 -21.09 0.54
CA SER A 216 -10.88 -21.84 -0.11
C SER A 216 -12.15 -21.80 0.73
N GLY A 217 -13.30 -21.62 0.09
CA GLY A 217 -14.62 -21.47 0.70
C GLY A 217 -14.97 -20.05 1.16
N THR A 218 -14.03 -19.12 1.14
CA THR A 218 -14.29 -17.72 1.54
C THR A 218 -14.67 -16.85 0.35
N SER A 219 -15.16 -15.63 0.60
CA SER A 219 -15.50 -14.66 -0.44
C SER A 219 -14.81 -13.32 -0.24
N GLN A 220 -14.49 -12.66 -1.34
CA GLN A 220 -13.97 -11.28 -1.39
C GLN A 220 -14.71 -10.48 -2.48
N VAL A 221 -14.60 -9.16 -2.46
CA VAL A 221 -15.26 -8.28 -3.44
C VAL A 221 -14.26 -7.80 -4.48
N VAL A 222 -14.60 -7.96 -5.76
CA VAL A 222 -13.88 -7.35 -6.89
C VAL A 222 -14.72 -6.27 -7.55
N THR A 223 -14.12 -5.16 -7.96
CA THR A 223 -14.73 -4.13 -8.80
C THR A 223 -13.87 -3.89 -10.04
N PHE A 224 -14.44 -4.18 -11.21
CA PHE A 224 -13.86 -3.84 -12.51
C PHE A 224 -14.30 -2.43 -12.91
N SER A 225 -13.41 -1.66 -13.50
CA SER A 225 -13.70 -0.29 -13.94
C SER A 225 -13.08 -0.01 -15.31
N VAL A 226 -13.87 0.58 -16.21
CA VAL A 226 -13.45 0.94 -17.56
C VAL A 226 -13.95 2.34 -17.87
N ALA A 227 -13.09 3.17 -18.42
CA ALA A 227 -13.42 4.50 -18.92
C ALA A 227 -13.24 4.59 -20.44
N PHE A 228 -14.00 5.46 -21.10
CA PHE A 228 -13.77 5.79 -22.51
C PHE A 228 -14.27 7.19 -22.87
N PRO A 229 -13.64 7.87 -23.84
CA PRO A 229 -14.17 9.10 -24.41
C PRO A 229 -15.45 8.81 -25.19
N MET A 230 -16.47 9.61 -24.96
CA MET A 230 -17.72 9.57 -25.70
C MET A 230 -17.57 10.24 -27.05
N ASP A 231 -18.22 9.66 -28.04
CA ASP A 231 -18.38 10.21 -29.38
C ASP A 231 -19.37 11.38 -29.38
N ALA A 232 -19.25 12.25 -30.37
CA ALA A 232 -20.21 13.34 -30.56
C ALA A 232 -21.60 12.80 -30.90
N ASP A 233 -21.67 11.64 -31.58
CA ASP A 233 -22.89 10.88 -31.78
C ASP A 233 -22.90 9.64 -30.87
N PRO A 234 -23.73 9.59 -29.82
CA PRO A 234 -23.78 8.48 -28.88
C PRO A 234 -24.09 7.12 -29.50
N ARG A 235 -24.56 7.07 -30.75
CA ARG A 235 -24.78 5.81 -31.48
C ARG A 235 -23.47 5.11 -31.84
N ASN A 236 -22.37 5.87 -31.92
CA ASN A 236 -21.02 5.38 -32.20
C ASN A 236 -20.26 5.01 -30.90
N ASP A 237 -20.88 5.19 -29.73
CA ASP A 237 -20.28 4.77 -28.46
C ASP A 237 -20.41 3.26 -28.28
N PRO A 238 -19.43 2.61 -27.61
CA PRO A 238 -19.60 1.24 -27.13
C PRO A 238 -20.87 1.11 -26.28
N TYR A 239 -21.80 0.28 -26.72
CA TYR A 239 -23.03 -0.04 -25.98
C TYR A 239 -22.86 -1.27 -25.09
N SER A 240 -22.11 -2.26 -25.57
CA SER A 240 -21.70 -3.44 -24.84
C SER A 240 -20.28 -3.82 -25.20
N PHE A 241 -19.55 -4.42 -24.26
CA PHE A 241 -18.22 -4.98 -24.49
C PHE A 241 -17.90 -6.00 -23.39
N SER A 242 -16.96 -6.90 -23.67
CA SER A 242 -16.43 -7.83 -22.69
C SER A 242 -14.97 -7.54 -22.43
N PHE A 243 -14.58 -7.54 -21.16
CA PHE A 243 -13.18 -7.60 -20.72
C PHE A 243 -12.79 -9.06 -20.48
N VAL A 244 -11.60 -9.46 -20.95
CA VAL A 244 -11.07 -10.81 -20.77
C VAL A 244 -9.80 -10.75 -19.93
N ALA A 245 -9.77 -11.56 -18.87
CA ALA A 245 -8.63 -11.70 -17.98
C ALA A 245 -8.25 -13.16 -17.75
N THR A 246 -7.04 -13.37 -17.27
CA THR A 246 -6.57 -14.63 -16.68
C THR A 246 -6.35 -14.45 -15.19
N TYR A 247 -6.39 -15.55 -14.44
CA TYR A 247 -5.93 -15.54 -13.04
C TYR A 247 -4.42 -15.43 -13.00
N SER A 248 -3.91 -14.47 -12.24
CA SER A 248 -2.57 -14.50 -11.70
C SER A 248 -2.67 -14.81 -10.21
N GLU A 249 -1.70 -15.54 -9.70
CA GLU A 249 -1.47 -15.64 -8.27
C GLU A 249 -0.07 -15.12 -8.05
N ASN A 250 0.08 -14.23 -7.08
CA ASN A 250 1.39 -13.75 -6.75
C ASN A 250 2.08 -14.83 -5.92
N VAL A 251 2.81 -15.71 -6.61
CA VAL A 251 3.80 -16.58 -5.98
C VAL A 251 5.16 -15.88 -6.00
N LEU A 252 5.18 -14.55 -5.89
CA LEU A 252 6.43 -13.86 -5.57
C LEU A 252 6.95 -14.55 -4.29
N PRO A 253 8.21 -15.01 -4.28
CA PRO A 253 8.78 -15.54 -3.07
C PRO A 253 8.56 -14.49 -1.97
N GLU A 254 8.10 -14.94 -0.80
CA GLU A 254 8.04 -14.08 0.37
C GLU A 254 9.34 -13.30 0.46
N PRO A 255 9.27 -11.98 0.72
CA PRO A 255 10.47 -11.21 0.95
C PRO A 255 11.43 -11.92 1.90
N THR A 256 12.70 -11.96 1.53
CA THR A 256 13.71 -12.74 2.26
C THR A 256 14.78 -11.89 2.90
N GLN A 257 14.97 -10.65 2.42
CA GLN A 257 16.04 -9.79 2.92
C GLN A 257 15.72 -8.30 2.72
N PHE A 258 16.40 -7.46 3.50
CA PHE A 258 16.37 -6.02 3.29
C PHE A 258 17.35 -5.59 2.19
N VAL A 259 16.85 -4.85 1.20
CA VAL A 259 17.64 -4.13 0.19
C VAL A 259 17.65 -2.64 0.49
N THR A 260 18.77 -1.96 0.23
CA THR A 260 18.88 -0.50 0.39
C THR A 260 18.27 0.20 -0.82
N LEU A 261 17.45 1.23 -0.58
CA LEU A 261 16.82 2.03 -1.64
C LEU A 261 17.61 3.32 -1.88
N GLY A 262 18.51 3.31 -2.86
CA GLY A 262 19.32 4.48 -3.23
C GLY A 262 20.37 4.86 -2.18
N GLY A 263 20.80 6.13 -2.20
CA GLY A 263 21.72 6.71 -1.22
C GLY A 263 21.01 7.52 -0.12
N ALA A 264 21.78 8.26 0.69
CA ALA A 264 21.22 9.17 1.69
C ALA A 264 20.26 10.19 1.05
N LEU A 265 19.11 10.43 1.69
CA LEU A 265 18.08 11.31 1.13
C LEU A 265 18.43 12.79 1.29
N ASN A 266 19.01 13.16 2.42
CA ASN A 266 19.34 14.52 2.79
C ASN A 266 20.63 15.01 2.12
N VAL A 267 20.75 16.33 2.01
CA VAL A 267 21.95 17.03 1.49
C VAL A 267 22.66 17.81 2.59
N SER A 268 21.92 18.28 3.59
CA SER A 268 22.46 18.89 4.80
C SER A 268 22.94 17.82 5.78
N PRO A 269 24.02 18.07 6.54
CA PRO A 269 24.44 17.17 7.62
C PRO A 269 23.45 17.08 8.79
N ASP A 270 22.46 17.98 8.87
CA ASP A 270 21.52 18.06 9.98
C ASP A 270 20.11 17.66 9.52
N ALA A 271 19.86 16.35 9.44
CA ALA A 271 18.56 15.79 9.10
C ALA A 271 18.07 14.81 10.16
N SER A 272 16.78 14.82 10.51
CA SER A 272 16.24 13.91 11.52
C SER A 272 14.72 13.75 11.38
N ARG A 273 14.12 12.96 12.28
CA ARG A 273 12.69 12.71 12.36
C ARG A 273 12.09 12.24 11.02
N PRO A 274 12.68 11.25 10.33
CA PRO A 274 12.08 10.71 9.14
C PRO A 274 10.76 9.99 9.46
N PHE A 275 9.84 10.09 8.52
CA PHE A 275 8.59 9.33 8.49
C PHE A 275 8.42 8.73 7.11
N ILE A 276 7.84 7.53 7.02
CA ILE A 276 7.65 6.81 5.76
C ILE A 276 6.21 6.34 5.62
N ALA A 277 5.70 6.41 4.40
CA ALA A 277 4.46 5.78 3.97
C ALA A 277 4.70 5.07 2.64
N VAL A 278 3.96 4.00 2.36
CA VAL A 278 4.10 3.19 1.14
C VAL A 278 2.76 3.15 0.42
N ASP A 279 2.75 3.38 -0.89
CA ASP A 279 1.53 3.27 -1.69
C ASP A 279 1.23 1.82 -2.11
N GLN A 280 0.06 1.61 -2.69
CA GLN A 280 -0.41 0.32 -3.22
C GLN A 280 0.49 -0.29 -4.32
N ASN A 281 1.38 0.51 -4.91
CA ASN A 281 2.36 0.06 -5.90
C ASN A 281 3.72 -0.24 -5.26
N ASN A 282 3.77 -0.40 -3.93
CA ASN A 282 4.98 -0.59 -3.15
C ASN A 282 5.97 0.59 -3.29
N THR A 283 5.46 1.80 -3.51
CA THR A 283 6.31 2.99 -3.67
C THR A 283 6.38 3.78 -2.37
N PRO A 284 7.55 3.85 -1.71
CA PRO A 284 7.73 4.60 -0.50
C PRO A 284 7.84 6.09 -0.79
N VAL A 285 7.23 6.87 0.10
CA VAL A 285 7.37 8.31 0.21
C VAL A 285 7.87 8.61 1.62
N VAL A 286 8.92 9.41 1.71
CA VAL A 286 9.57 9.77 2.98
C VAL A 286 9.44 11.27 3.19
N SER A 287 9.02 11.68 4.38
CA SER A 287 9.20 13.04 4.87
C SER A 287 10.29 13.09 5.93
N TYR A 288 11.06 14.16 6.01
CA TYR A 288 12.06 14.35 7.06
C TYR A 288 12.33 15.82 7.33
N MET A 289 12.81 16.12 8.53
CA MET A 289 13.26 17.46 8.90
C MET A 289 14.71 17.63 8.43
N GLU A 290 15.01 18.78 7.84
CA GLU A 290 16.36 19.13 7.44
C GLU A 290 16.67 20.57 7.87
N TRP A 291 17.84 20.81 8.42
CA TRP A 291 18.26 22.13 8.88
C TRP A 291 19.33 22.71 7.96
N PHE A 292 19.16 23.98 7.58
CA PHE A 292 20.10 24.75 6.78
C PHE A 292 20.50 26.03 7.52
N ASN A 293 21.80 26.36 7.55
CA ASN A 293 22.32 27.56 8.22
C ASN A 293 21.58 28.85 7.81
N ASP A 294 21.33 29.03 6.51
CA ASP A 294 20.83 30.30 5.96
C ASP A 294 19.30 30.41 5.97
N ILE A 295 18.60 29.27 6.05
CA ILE A 295 17.14 29.22 5.91
C ILE A 295 16.51 28.83 7.25
N GLY A 296 17.04 27.82 7.95
CA GLY A 296 16.47 27.22 9.15
C GLY A 296 15.96 25.80 8.90
N THR A 297 14.96 25.36 9.66
CA THR A 297 14.35 24.03 9.48
C THR A 297 13.38 24.01 8.31
N VAL A 298 13.44 22.94 7.51
CA VAL A 298 12.52 22.67 6.41
C VAL A 298 12.01 21.23 6.48
N THR A 299 10.80 21.01 5.99
CA THR A 299 10.27 19.67 5.79
C THR A 299 10.53 19.25 4.34
N GLN A 300 11.32 18.20 4.17
CA GLN A 300 11.55 17.59 2.86
C GLN A 300 10.57 16.44 2.63
N VAL A 301 10.20 16.20 1.37
CA VAL A 301 9.37 15.06 0.96
C VAL A 301 9.94 14.46 -0.32
N LYS A 302 10.22 13.15 -0.33
CA LYS A 302 10.76 12.44 -1.48
C LYS A 302 10.01 11.15 -1.78
N ARG A 303 9.86 10.79 -3.04
CA ARG A 303 9.23 9.56 -3.54
C ARG A 303 10.24 8.71 -4.30
N TRP A 304 10.27 7.41 -4.02
CA TRP A 304 11.06 6.47 -4.81
C TRP A 304 10.43 6.28 -6.20
N ASN A 305 11.22 6.27 -7.27
CA ASN A 305 10.71 6.03 -8.63
C ASN A 305 11.09 4.66 -9.20
N GLY A 306 11.66 3.78 -8.38
CA GLY A 306 12.22 2.49 -8.81
C GLY A 306 13.75 2.51 -8.95
N SER A 307 14.36 3.69 -9.09
CA SER A 307 15.81 3.83 -9.28
C SER A 307 16.45 4.95 -8.45
N THR A 308 15.75 6.07 -8.29
CA THR A 308 16.18 7.24 -7.53
C THR A 308 15.03 7.82 -6.71
N TRP A 309 15.38 8.76 -5.82
CA TRP A 309 14.41 9.51 -5.03
C TRP A 309 14.10 10.86 -5.68
N ASP A 310 12.87 11.01 -6.15
CA ASP A 310 12.37 12.26 -6.70
C ASP A 310 11.87 13.16 -5.56
N ALA A 311 12.26 14.43 -5.57
CA ALA A 311 11.86 15.39 -4.55
C ALA A 311 10.55 16.10 -4.96
N TYR A 312 9.63 16.24 -4.01
CA TYR A 312 8.54 17.20 -4.14
C TYR A 312 9.06 18.62 -3.85
N PRO A 313 8.33 19.67 -4.28
CA PRO A 313 8.52 21.00 -3.73
C PRO A 313 8.45 20.99 -2.20
N VAL A 314 9.20 21.86 -1.52
CA VAL A 314 9.25 21.91 -0.06
C VAL A 314 7.90 22.38 0.50
N PRO A 315 7.14 21.56 1.25
CA PRO A 315 5.83 21.95 1.80
C PRO A 315 5.93 23.02 2.90
N PHE A 316 6.97 22.97 3.74
CA PHE A 316 7.15 23.89 4.87
C PHE A 316 8.59 24.39 4.93
N ASN A 317 8.78 25.71 5.01
CA ASN A 317 10.09 26.34 5.14
C ASN A 317 10.06 27.55 6.08
N SER A 318 11.15 27.77 6.79
CA SER A 318 11.32 28.87 7.75
C SER A 318 11.36 30.29 7.17
N ALA A 319 11.40 30.45 5.85
CA ALA A 319 11.17 31.75 5.22
C ALA A 319 9.69 32.18 5.28
N THR A 320 8.78 31.23 5.56
CA THR A 320 7.35 31.45 5.76
C THR A 320 6.91 31.01 7.16
N GLU A 321 7.19 29.77 7.54
CA GLU A 321 6.87 29.11 8.82
C GLU A 321 7.90 27.99 9.09
N GLY A 322 8.72 28.09 10.14
CA GLY A 322 9.67 27.02 10.46
C GLY A 322 8.93 25.75 10.89
N ALA A 323 9.44 24.56 10.59
CA ALA A 323 8.68 23.32 10.79
C ALA A 323 9.49 22.18 11.41
N ARG A 324 8.87 21.43 12.31
CA ARG A 324 9.42 20.26 13.01
C ARG A 324 8.39 19.11 13.03
N GLU A 325 8.82 17.92 13.44
CA GLU A 325 7.98 16.72 13.55
C GLU A 325 7.18 16.38 12.28
N PRO A 326 7.83 16.24 11.11
CA PRO A 326 7.10 15.94 9.89
C PRO A 326 6.53 14.52 9.93
N SER A 327 5.27 14.39 9.53
CA SER A 327 4.61 13.10 9.29
C SER A 327 4.05 13.09 7.87
N VAL A 328 4.17 11.96 7.18
CA VAL A 328 3.60 11.76 5.85
C VAL A 328 2.66 10.57 5.85
N ALA A 329 1.51 10.73 5.20
CA ALA A 329 0.58 9.67 4.89
C ALA A 329 0.15 9.79 3.42
N LEU A 330 -0.27 8.69 2.82
CA LEU A 330 -0.66 8.68 1.41
C LEU A 330 -2.16 8.50 1.29
N THR A 331 -2.77 9.27 0.39
CA THR A 331 -4.11 8.97 -0.09
C THR A 331 -4.11 7.64 -0.86
N PRO A 332 -5.25 6.98 -1.05
CA PRO A 332 -5.31 5.73 -1.83
C PRO A 332 -4.81 5.90 -3.27
N SER A 333 -4.91 7.12 -3.83
CA SER A 333 -4.31 7.49 -5.12
C SER A 333 -2.77 7.60 -5.13
N GLY A 334 -2.11 7.45 -3.98
CA GLY A 334 -0.65 7.59 -3.81
C GLY A 334 -0.16 9.03 -3.61
N ASN A 335 -1.07 10.03 -3.61
CA ASN A 335 -0.68 11.42 -3.36
C ASN A 335 -0.36 11.65 -1.87
N PRO A 336 0.76 12.34 -1.54
CA PRO A 336 1.14 12.59 -0.16
C PRO A 336 0.31 13.70 0.50
N VAL A 337 0.02 13.47 1.78
CA VAL A 337 -0.46 14.44 2.75
C VAL A 337 0.63 14.53 3.81
N VAL A 338 1.04 15.75 4.13
CA VAL A 338 2.13 16.01 5.08
C VAL A 338 1.64 16.91 6.17
N MET A 339 1.95 16.53 7.41
CA MET A 339 1.73 17.33 8.60
C MET A 339 3.08 17.75 9.16
N ALA A 340 3.15 18.95 9.71
CA ALA A 340 4.27 19.39 10.53
C ALA A 340 3.79 20.32 11.63
N GLN A 341 4.57 20.37 12.70
CA GLN A 341 4.45 21.42 13.70
C GLN A 341 5.18 22.65 13.21
N THR A 342 4.44 23.73 12.97
CA THR A 342 4.97 25.01 12.48
C THR A 342 5.19 25.99 13.63
N TYR A 343 6.25 26.80 13.54
CA TYR A 343 6.57 27.89 14.47
C TYR A 343 6.84 29.20 13.70
N GLY A 344 6.32 30.31 14.21
CA GLY A 344 6.44 31.63 13.57
C GLY A 344 5.74 32.75 14.34
N GLY A 345 5.43 33.87 13.66
CA GLY A 345 4.82 35.06 14.28
C GLY A 345 3.41 34.87 14.88
N ARG A 346 2.84 33.66 14.79
CA ARG A 346 1.53 33.27 15.34
C ARG A 346 1.61 32.25 16.49
N GLY A 347 2.81 31.90 16.96
CA GLY A 347 3.00 30.82 17.95
C GLY A 347 3.19 29.44 17.30
N LEU A 348 3.07 28.38 18.10
CA LEU A 348 3.12 27.00 17.64
C LEU A 348 1.77 26.57 17.01
N ALA A 349 1.82 25.84 15.91
CA ALA A 349 0.61 25.33 15.26
C ALA A 349 0.84 23.98 14.58
N LEU A 350 -0.25 23.23 14.39
CA LEU A 350 -0.28 22.04 13.55
C LEU A 350 -0.81 22.41 12.17
N ALA A 351 0.02 22.23 11.15
CA ALA A 351 -0.31 22.51 9.77
C ALA A 351 -0.30 21.24 8.93
N VAL A 352 -1.25 21.10 8.01
CA VAL A 352 -1.38 19.95 7.12
C VAL A 352 -1.54 20.43 5.69
N LYS A 353 -0.72 19.88 4.78
CA LYS A 353 -0.75 20.16 3.36
C LYS A 353 -0.98 18.88 2.55
N ARG A 354 -1.70 18.97 1.45
CA ARG A 354 -1.94 17.86 0.51
C ARG A 354 -1.38 18.17 -0.86
N TRP A 355 -0.67 17.22 -1.45
CA TRP A 355 -0.22 17.33 -2.82
C TRP A 355 -1.38 17.07 -3.80
N ASN A 356 -1.61 18.00 -4.72
CA ASN A 356 -2.68 17.90 -5.71
C ASN A 356 -2.22 17.47 -7.12
N GLY A 357 -0.96 17.05 -7.26
CA GLY A 357 -0.33 16.72 -8.53
C GLY A 357 0.56 17.82 -9.09
N ASN A 358 0.38 19.07 -8.66
CA ASN A 358 1.14 20.23 -9.14
C ASN A 358 1.72 21.10 -8.01
N SER A 359 1.01 21.20 -6.89
CA SER A 359 1.36 22.07 -5.76
C SER A 359 0.82 21.50 -4.44
N TRP A 360 1.29 22.06 -3.33
CA TRP A 360 0.75 21.78 -1.99
C TRP A 360 -0.44 22.67 -1.68
N ASP A 361 -1.59 22.07 -1.41
CA ASP A 361 -2.79 22.74 -0.91
C ASP A 361 -2.83 22.70 0.63
N ASP A 362 -3.10 23.83 1.25
CA ASP A 362 -3.38 23.90 2.69
C ASP A 362 -4.72 23.27 3.04
N LEU A 363 -4.73 22.38 4.03
CA LEU A 363 -5.95 21.73 4.50
C LEU A 363 -6.51 22.45 5.73
N GLY A 364 -7.47 23.34 5.48
CA GLY A 364 -8.14 24.11 6.52
C GLY A 364 -7.23 25.17 7.14
N THR A 365 -7.67 25.74 8.26
CA THR A 365 -6.82 26.60 9.08
C THR A 365 -5.92 25.73 9.95
N ALA A 366 -4.67 26.14 10.14
CA ALA A 366 -3.77 25.50 11.09
C ALA A 366 -4.43 25.46 12.48
N VAL A 367 -4.23 24.35 13.20
CA VAL A 367 -4.72 24.21 14.58
C VAL A 367 -3.72 24.89 15.47
N GLU A 368 -4.09 26.03 16.06
CA GLU A 368 -3.26 26.75 17.00
C GLU A 368 -3.00 25.88 18.24
N LEU A 369 -1.73 25.79 18.62
CA LEU A 369 -1.28 25.05 19.80
C LEU A 369 -0.80 26.08 20.81
N ASP A 370 -1.21 25.95 22.07
CA ASP A 370 -0.77 26.86 23.12
C ASP A 370 0.69 26.56 23.52
N ASP A 371 1.51 27.59 23.63
CA ASP A 371 2.97 27.52 23.84
C ASP A 371 3.36 26.96 25.23
N MET A 372 2.42 26.86 26.18
CA MET A 372 2.77 26.77 27.60
C MET A 372 3.08 25.36 28.18
N HIS A 373 2.71 24.25 27.54
CA HIS A 373 3.02 22.88 28.06
C HIS A 373 3.19 21.80 27.00
N MET A 374 3.47 22.14 25.74
CA MET A 374 4.02 21.07 24.90
C MET A 374 5.38 20.68 25.48
N HIS A 375 5.47 19.44 25.97
CA HIS A 375 6.71 18.71 25.88
C HIS A 375 7.15 18.84 24.42
N LEU A 376 8.24 19.57 24.17
CA LEU A 376 8.84 19.80 22.84
C LEU A 376 9.41 18.49 22.23
N ASP A 377 8.89 17.36 22.69
CA ASP A 377 9.39 16.03 22.49
C ASP A 377 8.60 15.36 21.36
N THR A 378 9.32 14.50 20.66
CA THR A 378 8.81 13.73 19.54
C THR A 378 7.67 12.82 19.99
N GLY A 379 6.51 12.93 19.34
CA GLY A 379 5.46 11.92 19.46
C GLY A 379 4.09 12.42 19.93
N SER A 380 3.90 13.71 20.21
CA SER A 380 2.60 14.24 20.68
C SER A 380 1.53 14.38 19.59
N MET A 381 1.81 13.93 18.36
CA MET A 381 0.90 14.01 17.22
C MET A 381 1.24 13.00 16.13
N GLN A 382 0.21 12.50 15.44
CA GLN A 382 0.35 11.67 14.25
C GLN A 382 -0.67 12.06 13.18
N LEU A 383 -0.22 12.09 11.93
CA LEU A 383 -1.07 12.13 10.74
C LEU A 383 -1.31 10.71 10.22
N ALA A 384 -2.55 10.41 9.87
CA ALA A 384 -2.89 9.26 9.05
C ALA A 384 -3.95 9.65 8.01
N VAL A 385 -4.09 8.86 6.95
CA VAL A 385 -5.14 9.05 5.95
C VAL A 385 -6.07 7.84 6.01
N ALA A 386 -7.35 8.11 6.23
CA ALA A 386 -8.37 7.08 6.24
C ALA A 386 -8.55 6.47 4.84
N PRO A 387 -9.10 5.25 4.72
CA PRO A 387 -9.38 4.59 3.45
C PRO A 387 -10.24 5.40 2.46
N ASP A 388 -11.05 6.34 2.95
CA ASP A 388 -11.83 7.27 2.11
C ASP A 388 -11.02 8.48 1.60
N GLY A 389 -9.69 8.48 1.84
CA GLY A 389 -8.76 9.53 1.46
C GLY A 389 -8.78 10.74 2.39
N ALA A 390 -9.57 10.74 3.47
CA ALA A 390 -9.65 11.85 4.41
C ALA A 390 -8.46 11.84 5.38
N PRO A 391 -7.71 12.96 5.49
CA PRO A 391 -6.70 13.14 6.53
C PRO A 391 -7.31 13.15 7.92
N VAL A 392 -6.65 12.49 8.85
CA VAL A 392 -6.97 12.46 10.27
C VAL A 392 -5.71 12.76 11.05
N VAL A 393 -5.86 13.61 12.04
CA VAL A 393 -4.79 13.98 12.96
C VAL A 393 -5.22 13.58 14.35
N VAL A 394 -4.34 12.88 15.06
CA VAL A 394 -4.43 12.74 16.51
C VAL A 394 -3.35 13.63 17.14
N TYR A 395 -3.70 14.40 18.16
CA TYR A 395 -2.76 15.31 18.82
C TYR A 395 -3.15 15.56 20.27
N THR A 396 -2.16 15.81 21.11
CA THR A 396 -2.35 16.36 22.46
C THR A 396 -2.39 17.89 22.38
N GLY A 397 -3.45 18.51 22.90
CA GLY A 397 -3.60 19.95 23.01
C GLY A 397 -3.98 20.39 24.43
N MET A 398 -4.08 21.70 24.67
CA MET A 398 -4.55 22.22 25.96
C MET A 398 -6.06 22.45 25.98
N LYS A 399 -6.65 22.20 27.14
CA LYS A 399 -8.01 22.64 27.44
C LYS A 399 -8.12 24.16 27.39
N ALA A 400 -9.12 24.66 26.67
CA ALA A 400 -9.31 26.10 26.39
C ALA A 400 -9.62 26.99 27.62
N ASP A 401 -9.86 26.43 28.81
CA ASP A 401 -10.13 27.18 30.05
C ASP A 401 -8.88 27.36 30.93
N TYR A 402 -8.21 28.50 30.75
CA TYR A 402 -7.02 28.93 31.51
C TYR A 402 -7.15 28.98 33.04
N SER A 403 -8.32 28.66 33.61
CA SER A 403 -8.49 28.54 35.06
C SER A 403 -7.79 27.31 35.64
N THR A 404 -7.58 26.26 34.83
CA THR A 404 -6.90 25.02 35.23
C THR A 404 -6.28 24.32 34.00
N PRO A 405 -5.02 24.60 33.63
CA PRO A 405 -4.41 23.97 32.45
C PRO A 405 -4.35 22.45 32.62
N SER A 406 -4.88 21.72 31.63
CA SER A 406 -4.79 20.27 31.51
C SER A 406 -4.69 19.87 30.04
N ASP A 407 -3.93 18.82 29.75
CA ASP A 407 -3.81 18.25 28.40
C ASP A 407 -5.09 17.48 28.02
N GLU A 408 -5.48 17.60 26.75
CA GLU A 408 -6.59 16.89 26.13
C GLU A 408 -6.12 16.19 24.85
N LEU A 409 -6.47 14.91 24.70
CA LEU A 409 -6.16 14.14 23.49
C LEU A 409 -7.32 14.25 22.50
N HIS A 410 -7.07 14.82 21.32
CA HIS A 410 -8.08 15.06 20.30
C HIS A 410 -7.80 14.30 19.01
N VAL A 411 -8.89 14.03 18.28
CA VAL A 411 -8.84 13.42 16.95
C VAL A 411 -9.65 14.29 15.99
N LEU A 412 -8.98 14.87 15.00
CA LEU A 412 -9.63 15.67 13.96
C LEU A 412 -9.66 14.91 12.65
N LYS A 413 -10.81 14.90 11.97
CA LYS A 413 -10.95 14.40 10.60
C LYS A 413 -11.23 15.56 9.67
N TYR A 414 -10.44 15.69 8.61
CA TYR A 414 -10.66 16.70 7.58
C TYR A 414 -11.83 16.29 6.69
N GLN A 415 -12.78 17.20 6.51
CA GLN A 415 -13.94 17.01 5.67
C GLN A 415 -13.98 18.09 4.58
N THR A 416 -14.01 17.66 3.32
CA THR A 416 -14.02 18.58 2.18
C THR A 416 -15.22 19.52 2.22
N GLY A 417 -14.96 20.82 2.25
CA GLY A 417 -15.97 21.88 2.27
C GLY A 417 -16.41 22.34 3.66
N THR A 418 -16.10 21.58 4.72
CA THR A 418 -16.40 21.95 6.11
C THR A 418 -15.13 22.20 6.95
N GLY A 419 -13.99 21.62 6.57
CA GLY A 419 -12.72 21.78 7.28
C GLY A 419 -12.47 20.67 8.28
N TRP A 420 -11.68 20.96 9.33
CA TRP A 420 -11.40 20.01 10.41
C TRP A 420 -12.61 19.83 11.32
N VAL A 421 -12.98 18.59 11.57
CA VAL A 421 -14.06 18.21 12.49
C VAL A 421 -13.49 17.35 13.60
N ASP A 422 -13.71 17.77 14.85
CA ASP A 422 -13.38 16.98 16.04
C ASP A 422 -14.30 15.75 16.13
N LEU A 423 -13.69 14.57 16.27
CA LEU A 423 -14.39 13.31 16.46
C LEU A 423 -14.62 13.09 17.96
N GLY A 424 -15.77 13.54 18.46
CA GLY A 424 -16.29 13.11 19.77
C GLY A 424 -15.60 13.70 21.00
N GLY A 425 -14.79 14.75 20.86
CA GLY A 425 -14.14 15.46 21.96
C GLY A 425 -12.90 14.76 22.51
N ALA A 426 -12.44 15.18 23.69
CA ALA A 426 -11.25 14.65 24.34
C ALA A 426 -11.36 13.15 24.67
N LEU A 427 -10.30 12.39 24.39
CA LEU A 427 -10.24 10.94 24.59
C LEU A 427 -9.78 10.51 25.99
N ASN A 428 -9.01 11.33 26.70
CA ASN A 428 -8.45 11.00 28.01
C ASN A 428 -9.52 10.87 29.12
N PHE A 429 -9.17 10.21 30.22
CA PHE A 429 -10.11 9.85 31.30
C PHE A 429 -10.23 10.91 32.41
N GLY A 430 -9.24 11.80 32.56
CA GLY A 430 -9.19 12.74 33.67
C GLY A 430 -8.52 14.07 33.37
N GLN A 431 -8.83 15.05 34.22
CA GLN A 431 -8.12 16.31 34.34
C GLN A 431 -6.80 16.03 35.08
N TYR A 432 -5.68 16.61 34.64
CA TYR A 432 -4.31 16.42 35.20
C TYR A 432 -3.56 15.16 34.78
N HIS A 433 -3.85 14.62 33.60
CA HIS A 433 -3.10 13.50 33.08
C HIS A 433 -2.09 13.96 32.03
N TYR A 434 -0.86 13.44 32.10
CA TYR A 434 0.13 13.59 31.04
C TYR A 434 -0.22 12.63 29.90
N LEU A 435 -0.29 13.17 28.68
CA LEU A 435 -0.72 12.44 27.48
C LEU A 435 0.40 12.39 26.47
N GLU A 436 0.94 11.20 26.24
CA GLU A 436 2.10 11.02 25.39
C GLU A 436 1.90 9.96 24.32
N PHE A 437 2.65 10.13 23.23
CA PHE A 437 2.78 9.16 22.14
C PHE A 437 1.46 8.67 21.54
N PRO A 438 0.46 9.52 21.25
CA PRO A 438 -0.74 9.07 20.57
C PRO A 438 -0.43 8.48 19.19
N SER A 439 -1.08 7.37 18.89
CA SER A 439 -1.01 6.71 17.59
C SER A 439 -2.40 6.38 17.06
N VAL A 440 -2.61 6.51 15.75
CA VAL A 440 -3.88 6.26 15.07
C VAL A 440 -3.71 5.33 13.87
N ALA A 441 -4.63 4.38 13.73
CA ALA A 441 -4.78 3.50 12.58
C ALA A 441 -6.26 3.30 12.24
N PHE A 442 -6.58 2.69 11.10
CA PHE A 442 -7.96 2.51 10.64
C PHE A 442 -8.31 1.06 10.38
N ASN A 443 -9.53 0.68 10.73
CA ASN A 443 -10.13 -0.52 10.16
C ASN A 443 -10.50 -0.30 8.67
N THR A 444 -10.88 -1.37 7.98
CA THR A 444 -11.25 -1.33 6.55
C THR A 444 -12.52 -0.52 6.25
N SER A 445 -13.31 -0.19 7.28
CA SER A 445 -14.45 0.73 7.16
C SER A 445 -14.07 2.21 7.38
N GLY A 446 -12.78 2.49 7.61
CA GLY A 446 -12.26 3.83 7.83
C GLY A 446 -12.58 4.43 9.20
N GLN A 447 -12.91 3.59 10.17
CA GLN A 447 -13.08 4.00 11.55
C GLN A 447 -11.73 4.00 12.27
N PRO A 448 -11.35 5.12 12.93
CA PRO A 448 -10.07 5.20 13.64
C PRO A 448 -10.06 4.36 14.91
N VAL A 449 -8.89 3.77 15.17
CA VAL A 449 -8.47 3.17 16.44
C VAL A 449 -7.27 3.97 16.92
N VAL A 450 -7.35 4.49 18.14
CA VAL A 450 -6.32 5.34 18.75
C VAL A 450 -5.76 4.63 19.98
N ALA A 451 -4.44 4.58 20.08
CA ALA A 451 -3.72 4.17 21.28
C ALA A 451 -2.92 5.36 21.83
N TRP A 452 -2.79 5.48 23.15
CA TRP A 452 -2.00 6.53 23.79
C TRP A 452 -1.52 6.09 25.17
N ALA A 453 -0.49 6.77 25.68
CA ALA A 453 -0.05 6.66 27.07
C ALA A 453 -0.70 7.77 27.91
N GLU A 454 -1.22 7.42 29.09
CA GLU A 454 -1.88 8.35 30.00
C GLU A 454 -1.43 8.13 31.44
N ALA A 455 -0.90 9.16 32.09
CA ALA A 455 -0.37 9.08 33.46
C ALA A 455 -0.95 10.16 34.37
N VAL A 456 -1.27 9.82 35.63
CA VAL A 456 -1.72 10.78 36.66
C VAL A 456 -0.52 11.32 37.44
N ASP A 457 -0.35 12.65 37.52
CA ASP A 457 0.61 13.31 38.43
C ASP A 457 2.05 12.71 38.44
N ASN A 458 2.64 12.44 37.27
CA ASN A 458 3.96 11.81 37.08
C ASN A 458 4.10 10.35 37.61
N GLN A 459 3.01 9.63 37.77
CA GLN A 459 3.03 8.20 38.12
C GLN A 459 3.25 7.31 36.87
N SER A 460 3.36 6.00 37.09
CA SER A 460 3.30 4.97 36.07
C SER A 460 2.09 5.21 35.16
N GLY A 461 2.34 5.43 33.86
CA GLY A 461 1.29 5.65 32.86
C GLY A 461 0.71 4.34 32.36
N ASP A 462 -0.54 4.38 31.93
CA ASP A 462 -1.24 3.25 31.33
C ASP A 462 -1.34 3.44 29.80
N VAL A 463 -1.23 2.34 29.05
CA VAL A 463 -1.52 2.36 27.61
C VAL A 463 -2.98 2.06 27.38
N TRP A 464 -3.71 3.00 26.78
CA TRP A 464 -5.14 2.89 26.50
C TRP A 464 -5.43 2.81 25.02
N VAL A 465 -6.57 2.20 24.67
CA VAL A 465 -7.03 2.10 23.28
C VAL A 465 -8.53 2.39 23.16
N LYS A 466 -8.90 3.28 22.25
CA LYS A 466 -10.30 3.57 21.89
C LYS A 466 -10.52 3.38 20.39
N ALA A 467 -11.69 2.86 20.04
CA ALA A 467 -12.14 2.73 18.66
C ALA A 467 -13.39 3.57 18.42
N TRP A 468 -13.45 4.25 17.29
CA TRP A 468 -14.61 5.02 16.87
C TRP A 468 -15.66 4.11 16.24
N ASN A 469 -16.89 4.11 16.77
CA ASN A 469 -17.96 3.27 16.22
C ASN A 469 -18.76 3.95 15.09
N GLY A 470 -18.38 5.17 14.68
CA GLY A 470 -19.13 6.02 13.74
C GLY A 470 -19.83 7.20 14.42
N THR A 471 -20.12 7.10 15.71
CA THR A 471 -20.83 8.14 16.49
C THR A 471 -20.16 8.51 17.81
N SER A 472 -19.43 7.59 18.42
CA SER A 472 -18.76 7.78 19.70
C SER A 472 -17.51 6.90 19.81
N TRP A 473 -16.59 7.29 20.68
CA TRP A 473 -15.47 6.45 21.07
C TRP A 473 -15.91 5.34 22.01
N THR A 474 -15.40 4.14 21.78
CA THR A 474 -15.58 2.96 22.63
C THR A 474 -14.22 2.47 23.10
N GLN A 475 -14.07 2.29 24.41
CA GLN A 475 -12.86 1.72 25.00
C GLN A 475 -12.69 0.25 24.57
N LEU A 476 -11.48 -0.12 24.14
CA LEU A 476 -11.13 -1.51 23.85
C LEU A 476 -10.39 -2.12 25.05
N GLY A 477 -11.10 -2.86 25.89
CA GLY A 477 -10.51 -3.54 27.04
C GLY A 477 -9.99 -2.61 28.14
N GLY A 478 -9.17 -3.17 29.05
CA GLY A 478 -8.45 -2.42 30.08
C GLY A 478 -7.11 -1.86 29.58
N PRO A 479 -6.28 -1.32 30.48
CA PRO A 479 -4.96 -0.81 30.13
C PRO A 479 -4.03 -1.96 29.68
N LEU A 480 -3.09 -1.66 28.77
CA LEU A 480 -2.28 -2.69 28.09
C LEU A 480 -0.96 -3.02 28.74
N ASP A 481 -0.47 -2.20 29.67
CA ASP A 481 0.78 -2.44 30.38
C ASP A 481 0.85 -3.87 30.95
N VAL A 482 2.06 -4.42 31.00
CA VAL A 482 2.30 -5.73 31.59
C VAL A 482 2.40 -5.60 33.11
N ASN A 483 2.97 -4.50 33.58
CA ASN A 483 3.12 -4.16 34.99
C ASN A 483 2.73 -2.69 35.24
N GLN A 484 1.61 -2.50 35.94
CA GLN A 484 1.05 -1.19 36.32
C GLN A 484 1.95 -0.29 37.18
N SER A 485 3.08 -0.81 37.67
CA SER A 485 4.09 -0.01 38.39
C SER A 485 5.18 0.55 37.48
N HIS A 486 5.20 0.19 36.20
CA HIS A 486 6.20 0.64 35.24
C HIS A 486 5.72 1.85 34.45
N HIS A 487 6.64 2.71 34.02
CA HIS A 487 6.29 3.81 33.13
C HIS A 487 6.15 3.29 31.69
N VAL A 488 5.13 3.72 30.97
CA VAL A 488 4.94 3.36 29.56
C VAL A 488 5.34 4.52 28.66
N LEU A 489 5.97 4.20 27.53
CA LEU A 489 6.48 5.16 26.56
C LEU A 489 6.21 4.63 25.14
N ASN A 490 6.24 5.54 24.17
CA ASN A 490 6.28 5.25 22.73
C ASN A 490 5.22 4.25 22.23
N THR A 491 3.93 4.61 22.33
CA THR A 491 2.86 3.73 21.84
C THR A 491 2.74 3.78 20.31
N SER A 492 2.40 2.64 19.70
CA SER A 492 2.15 2.51 18.27
C SER A 492 1.01 1.53 18.01
N VAL A 493 0.00 1.94 17.25
CA VAL A 493 -1.12 1.08 16.85
C VAL A 493 -1.12 0.84 15.35
N ALA A 494 -1.44 -0.40 14.96
CA ALA A 494 -1.72 -0.79 13.59
C ALA A 494 -2.97 -1.65 13.52
N VAL A 495 -3.68 -1.57 12.39
CA VAL A 495 -4.86 -2.41 12.11
C VAL A 495 -4.66 -3.02 10.72
N GLY A 496 -4.73 -4.36 10.65
CA GLY A 496 -4.65 -5.10 9.39
C GLY A 496 -5.98 -5.14 8.65
N LYS A 497 -5.98 -5.78 7.47
CA LYS A 497 -7.18 -6.00 6.64
C LYS A 497 -8.24 -6.88 7.33
N ASN A 498 -7.83 -7.68 8.31
CA ASN A 498 -8.72 -8.45 9.17
C ASN A 498 -9.40 -7.62 10.27
N ASN A 499 -9.22 -6.29 10.30
CA ASN A 499 -9.78 -5.37 11.30
C ASN A 499 -9.38 -5.69 12.74
N VAL A 500 -8.22 -6.32 12.92
CA VAL A 500 -7.69 -6.65 14.24
C VAL A 500 -6.60 -5.64 14.64
N PRO A 501 -6.84 -4.82 15.67
CA PRO A 501 -5.81 -3.94 16.23
C PRO A 501 -4.64 -4.70 16.86
N VAL A 502 -3.46 -4.15 16.67
CA VAL A 502 -2.20 -4.55 17.30
C VAL A 502 -1.55 -3.29 17.86
N VAL A 503 -1.13 -3.35 19.11
CA VAL A 503 -0.49 -2.23 19.80
C VAL A 503 0.86 -2.67 20.34
N GLY A 504 1.88 -1.85 20.11
CA GLY A 504 3.21 -1.98 20.70
C GLY A 504 3.54 -0.77 21.55
N TRP A 505 4.29 -0.98 22.62
CA TRP A 505 4.74 0.08 23.53
C TRP A 505 6.07 -0.32 24.19
N SER A 506 6.79 0.68 24.68
CA SER A 506 7.93 0.48 25.58
C SER A 506 7.47 0.61 27.02
N GLU A 507 7.96 -0.26 27.89
CA GLU A 507 7.63 -0.29 29.31
C GLU A 507 8.91 -0.28 30.14
N TYR A 508 9.03 0.71 31.01
CA TYR A 508 10.22 1.05 31.76
C TYR A 508 10.10 0.61 33.22
N GLY A 509 10.86 -0.42 33.58
CA GLY A 509 10.86 -1.00 34.92
C GLY A 509 11.70 -0.25 35.94
N ASN A 510 11.51 -0.60 37.21
CA ASN A 510 12.30 -0.07 38.34
C ASN A 510 13.78 -0.52 38.32
N ASP A 511 14.11 -1.51 37.48
CA ASP A 511 15.45 -1.97 37.16
C ASP A 511 16.12 -1.11 36.06
N TYR A 512 15.47 -0.02 35.64
CA TYR A 512 15.90 0.93 34.62
C TYR A 512 16.00 0.33 33.20
N ASN A 513 15.40 -0.85 32.97
CA ASN A 513 15.33 -1.48 31.65
C ASN A 513 13.99 -1.16 30.98
N ALA A 514 14.06 -0.60 29.77
CA ALA A 514 12.90 -0.44 28.90
C ALA A 514 12.71 -1.69 28.04
N ASN A 515 11.52 -2.26 28.03
CA ASN A 515 11.18 -3.45 27.26
C ASN A 515 10.09 -3.14 26.24
N VAL A 516 10.20 -3.69 25.03
CA VAL A 516 9.16 -3.56 24.01
C VAL A 516 8.17 -4.70 24.13
N HIS A 517 6.89 -4.37 24.27
CA HIS A 517 5.78 -5.30 24.37
C HIS A 517 4.80 -5.12 23.21
N VAL A 518 4.06 -6.18 22.86
CA VAL A 518 3.06 -6.16 21.79
C VAL A 518 1.84 -6.97 22.21
N LYS A 519 0.65 -6.36 22.10
CA LYS A 519 -0.64 -7.02 22.31
C LYS A 519 -1.50 -6.92 21.05
N ARG A 520 -2.32 -7.95 20.82
CA ARG A 520 -3.30 -8.02 19.73
C ARG A 520 -4.70 -8.22 20.31
N TRP A 521 -5.68 -7.51 19.77
CA TRP A 521 -7.07 -7.68 20.16
C TRP A 521 -7.62 -9.00 19.58
N ASP A 522 -8.31 -9.81 20.38
CA ASP A 522 -8.94 -11.06 19.88
C ASP A 522 -10.44 -10.91 19.56
N GLY A 523 -11.00 -9.72 19.78
CA GLY A 523 -12.44 -9.45 19.70
C GLY A 523 -13.09 -9.20 21.05
N ASN A 524 -12.46 -9.63 22.14
CA ASN A 524 -12.97 -9.52 23.51
C ASN A 524 -11.91 -9.06 24.52
N THR A 525 -10.67 -9.51 24.36
CA THR A 525 -9.52 -9.20 25.24
C THR A 525 -8.25 -8.94 24.45
N TRP A 526 -7.30 -8.25 25.09
CA TRP A 526 -5.96 -8.07 24.55
C TRP A 526 -5.06 -9.27 24.90
N VAL A 527 -4.46 -9.86 23.87
CA VAL A 527 -3.59 -11.04 23.99
C VAL A 527 -2.15 -10.63 23.71
N GLN A 528 -1.24 -10.94 24.62
CA GLN A 528 0.20 -10.71 24.45
C GLN A 528 0.75 -11.57 23.31
N LEU A 529 1.54 -10.98 22.42
CA LEU A 529 2.24 -11.70 21.35
C LEU A 529 3.67 -12.01 21.78
N GLY A 530 3.90 -13.23 22.30
CA GLY A 530 5.22 -13.66 22.77
C GLY A 530 5.67 -12.96 24.06
N GLY A 531 6.98 -13.03 24.35
CA GLY A 531 7.59 -12.29 25.45
C GLY A 531 7.96 -10.84 25.06
N PRO A 532 8.67 -10.12 25.96
CA PRO A 532 9.39 -8.89 25.61
C PRO A 532 10.26 -9.09 24.36
N LEU A 533 10.36 -8.08 23.49
CA LEU A 533 11.04 -8.19 22.20
C LEU A 533 12.54 -7.92 22.23
N ASP A 534 13.03 -7.33 23.31
CA ASP A 534 14.44 -7.01 23.53
C ASP A 534 15.34 -8.23 23.33
N SER A 535 16.51 -7.99 22.75
CA SER A 535 17.46 -9.04 22.40
C SER A 535 18.30 -9.51 23.58
N VAL A 536 18.40 -8.69 24.63
CA VAL A 536 19.11 -8.94 25.88
C VAL A 536 18.38 -8.24 27.02
N GLU A 537 18.03 -8.98 28.07
CA GLU A 537 17.23 -8.53 29.24
C GLU A 537 17.77 -7.28 29.97
N THR A 538 19.00 -6.84 29.69
CA THR A 538 19.64 -5.67 30.32
C THR A 538 19.80 -4.47 29.37
N ARG A 539 19.22 -4.52 28.17
CA ARG A 539 19.31 -3.42 27.19
C ARG A 539 17.99 -2.68 27.12
N GLN A 540 18.07 -1.36 26.97
CA GLN A 540 16.88 -0.52 26.92
C GLN A 540 16.34 -0.48 25.48
N ALA A 541 15.14 -0.98 25.28
CA ALA A 541 14.44 -1.04 24.01
C ALA A 541 13.34 0.03 23.91
N TYR A 542 13.45 0.90 22.90
CA TYR A 542 12.61 2.09 22.75
C TYR A 542 12.00 2.24 21.35
N GLN A 543 11.02 3.14 21.25
CA GLN A 543 10.37 3.57 20.02
C GLN A 543 9.88 2.43 19.10
N PRO A 544 9.05 1.49 19.60
CA PRO A 544 8.44 0.51 18.73
C PRO A 544 7.55 1.20 17.68
N THR A 545 7.74 0.83 16.42
CA THR A 545 6.76 1.08 15.36
C THR A 545 6.12 -0.25 14.99
N VAL A 546 4.79 -0.32 15.08
CA VAL A 546 4.01 -1.48 14.68
C VAL A 546 3.37 -1.22 13.31
N VAL A 547 3.49 -2.18 12.41
CA VAL A 547 2.69 -2.27 11.18
C VAL A 547 2.11 -3.67 11.06
N VAL A 548 1.12 -3.84 10.19
CA VAL A 548 0.57 -5.16 9.85
C VAL A 548 0.76 -5.36 8.35
N ASP A 549 1.40 -6.47 7.97
CA ASP A 549 1.66 -6.77 6.56
C ASP A 549 0.39 -7.17 5.77
N SER A 550 0.53 -7.37 4.45
CA SER A 550 -0.61 -7.73 3.60
C SER A 550 -1.23 -9.10 3.92
N SER A 551 -0.50 -10.00 4.60
CA SER A 551 -0.99 -11.28 5.12
C SER A 551 -1.50 -11.20 6.58
N ASN A 552 -1.72 -9.99 7.11
CA ASN A 552 -2.21 -9.74 8.46
C ASN A 552 -1.27 -10.17 9.60
N ARG A 553 0.03 -10.28 9.35
CA ARG A 553 1.03 -10.53 10.39
C ARG A 553 1.58 -9.21 10.94
N PRO A 554 1.60 -9.04 12.27
CA PRO A 554 2.31 -7.96 12.92
C PRO A 554 3.80 -7.93 12.55
N VAL A 555 4.33 -6.74 12.26
CA VAL A 555 5.75 -6.47 12.12
C VAL A 555 6.09 -5.31 13.05
N VAL A 556 7.16 -5.45 13.82
CA VAL A 556 7.59 -4.45 14.80
C VAL A 556 9.05 -4.11 14.57
N SER A 557 9.35 -2.82 14.59
CA SER A 557 10.70 -2.29 14.57
C SER A 557 10.96 -1.48 15.84
N TRP A 558 12.16 -1.57 16.41
CA TRP A 558 12.57 -0.81 17.60
C TRP A 558 14.09 -0.59 17.58
N TYR A 559 14.59 0.25 18.47
CA TYR A 559 16.02 0.31 18.74
C TYR A 559 16.37 -0.11 20.15
N GLU A 560 17.57 -0.64 20.34
CA GLU A 560 18.16 -0.95 21.64
C GLU A 560 19.37 -0.06 21.92
N GLU A 561 19.45 0.48 23.13
CA GLU A 561 20.62 1.24 23.58
C GLU A 561 21.77 0.30 23.97
N MET A 562 22.94 0.58 23.40
CA MET A 562 24.21 -0.08 23.69
C MET A 562 25.15 0.92 24.35
N GLY A 563 26.09 0.43 25.15
CA GLY A 563 27.13 1.28 25.74
C GLY A 563 28.02 2.03 24.71
N ASN A 564 27.89 1.73 23.41
CA ASN A 564 28.62 2.36 22.31
C ASN A 564 27.75 2.78 21.11
N GLY A 565 26.41 2.85 21.24
CA GLY A 565 25.53 3.23 20.13
C GLY A 565 24.11 2.69 20.26
N LEU A 566 23.37 2.69 19.16
CA LEU A 566 22.05 2.04 19.10
C LEU A 566 22.12 0.74 18.29
N GLN A 567 21.10 -0.11 18.36
CA GLN A 567 20.92 -1.22 17.44
C GLN A 567 19.48 -1.24 16.95
N TYR A 568 19.27 -1.25 15.64
CA TYR A 568 17.92 -1.32 15.06
C TYR A 568 17.52 -2.75 14.76
N HIS A 569 16.29 -3.10 15.13
CA HIS A 569 15.72 -4.44 14.97
C HIS A 569 14.41 -4.37 14.21
N VAL A 570 14.10 -5.41 13.43
CA VAL A 570 12.78 -5.62 12.83
C VAL A 570 12.42 -7.10 12.97
N LYS A 571 11.27 -7.41 13.58
CA LYS A 571 10.73 -8.76 13.69
C LYS A 571 9.30 -8.84 13.16
N ARG A 572 8.92 -10.01 12.65
CA ARG A 572 7.56 -10.34 12.17
C ARG A 572 6.99 -11.50 12.96
N TRP A 573 5.73 -11.41 13.37
CA TRP A 573 5.03 -12.48 14.06
C TRP A 573 4.57 -13.56 13.08
N ASN A 574 4.93 -14.81 13.32
CA ASN A 574 4.55 -15.94 12.45
C ASN A 574 3.32 -16.72 12.92
N GLY A 575 2.66 -16.24 13.98
CA GLY A 575 1.54 -16.93 14.63
C GLY A 575 1.92 -17.60 15.96
N ASN A 576 3.21 -17.86 16.19
CA ASN A 576 3.72 -18.52 17.40
C ASN A 576 4.96 -17.84 17.99
N THR A 577 5.88 -17.37 17.14
CA THR A 577 7.11 -16.68 17.53
C THR A 577 7.36 -15.45 16.66
N TRP A 578 8.28 -14.60 17.11
CA TRP A 578 8.78 -13.47 16.35
C TRP A 578 10.01 -13.88 15.53
N ASP A 579 9.89 -13.84 14.22
CA ASP A 579 10.97 -14.09 13.26
C ASP A 579 11.72 -12.79 12.97
N THR A 580 13.06 -12.82 13.01
CA THR A 580 13.89 -11.65 12.69
C THR A 580 13.93 -11.39 11.19
N LEU A 581 13.49 -10.20 10.77
CA LEU A 581 13.59 -9.75 9.37
C LEU A 581 14.86 -8.92 9.13
N LEU A 582 15.19 -8.03 10.07
CA LEU A 582 16.41 -7.22 10.05
C LEU A 582 17.29 -7.62 11.21
N SER A 583 18.46 -8.18 10.88
CA SER A 583 19.53 -8.37 11.86
C SER A 583 20.01 -7.03 12.39
N PRO A 584 20.45 -6.95 13.67
CA PRO A 584 20.81 -5.69 14.30
C PRO A 584 21.75 -4.84 13.45
N VAL A 585 21.33 -3.63 13.11
CA VAL A 585 22.18 -2.65 12.43
C VAL A 585 22.68 -1.66 13.48
N HIS A 586 24.00 -1.58 13.65
CA HIS A 586 24.66 -0.61 14.53
C HIS A 586 24.89 0.68 13.73
N PRO A 587 24.20 1.80 14.03
CA PRO A 587 24.62 3.09 13.55
C PRO A 587 25.94 3.46 14.24
N GLU A 588 26.84 4.10 13.51
CA GLU A 588 28.19 4.45 13.99
C GLU A 588 28.22 5.53 15.10
N SER A 589 27.12 5.77 15.82
CA SER A 589 27.00 6.86 16.80
C SER A 589 26.25 6.47 18.07
N SER A 590 26.59 7.17 19.15
CA SER A 590 25.91 7.17 20.45
C SER A 590 24.89 8.30 20.61
N ALA A 591 24.39 8.88 19.51
CA ALA A 591 23.45 9.99 19.59
C ALA A 591 22.05 9.52 20.01
N ALA A 592 21.51 10.10 21.07
CA ALA A 592 20.23 9.75 21.70
C ALA A 592 18.96 10.21 20.92
N TYR A 593 19.08 10.57 19.64
CA TYR A 593 18.00 11.21 18.85
C TYR A 593 17.78 10.53 17.49
N ASP A 594 17.80 9.21 17.52
CA ASP A 594 17.77 8.36 16.34
C ASP A 594 16.34 7.80 16.19
N TYR A 595 15.69 8.13 15.08
CA TYR A 595 14.30 7.76 14.83
C TYR A 595 14.26 6.74 13.72
N MET A 596 13.65 5.59 14.02
CA MET A 596 13.26 4.62 13.01
C MET A 596 11.74 4.65 12.84
N ARG A 597 11.28 4.58 11.59
CA ARG A 597 9.87 4.41 11.23
C ARG A 597 9.74 3.33 10.17
N MET A 598 8.55 2.75 10.10
CA MET A 598 8.27 1.61 9.23
C MET A 598 6.89 1.76 8.60
N ALA A 599 6.76 1.27 7.37
CA ALA A 599 5.50 1.17 6.65
C ALA A 599 5.40 -0.20 5.97
N ALA A 600 4.26 -0.85 6.13
CA ALA A 600 3.93 -2.06 5.36
C ALA A 600 3.55 -1.69 3.93
N GLY A 601 4.00 -2.49 2.98
CA GLY A 601 3.57 -2.41 1.59
C GLY A 601 2.83 -3.69 1.15
N PRO A 602 2.48 -3.79 -0.13
CA PRO A 602 1.89 -5.00 -0.69
C PRO A 602 2.89 -6.17 -0.70
N ASN A 603 2.39 -7.39 -0.92
CA ASN A 603 3.21 -8.61 -1.05
C ASN A 603 4.14 -8.84 0.14
N ASN A 604 3.66 -8.56 1.34
CA ASN A 604 4.40 -8.74 2.59
C ASN A 604 5.69 -7.92 2.68
N SER A 605 5.83 -6.89 1.84
CA SER A 605 6.96 -5.97 1.88
C SER A 605 6.86 -5.05 3.10
N VAL A 606 8.02 -4.61 3.56
CA VAL A 606 8.13 -3.67 4.67
C VAL A 606 9.25 -2.70 4.37
N SER A 607 8.96 -1.40 4.35
CA SER A 607 9.99 -0.37 4.20
C SER A 607 10.29 0.25 5.56
N VAL A 608 11.58 0.41 5.86
CA VAL A 608 12.07 1.10 7.06
C VAL A 608 12.87 2.33 6.66
N VAL A 609 12.70 3.42 7.40
CA VAL A 609 13.51 4.62 7.30
C VAL A 609 14.11 4.93 8.65
N TRP A 610 15.36 5.37 8.68
CA TRP A 610 15.99 5.86 9.90
C TRP A 610 16.97 7.00 9.60
N ASN A 611 17.26 7.82 10.61
CA ASN A 611 18.43 8.69 10.58
C ASN A 611 19.61 7.98 11.25
N GLN A 612 20.81 8.18 10.70
CA GLN A 612 22.04 7.63 11.23
C GLN A 612 23.14 8.69 11.18
N TYR A 613 23.87 8.86 12.27
CA TYR A 613 25.07 9.69 12.28
C TYR A 613 26.30 8.86 11.89
N SER A 614 27.11 9.41 10.98
CA SER A 614 28.34 8.78 10.52
C SER A 614 29.55 9.35 11.29
N ALA A 615 30.33 8.45 11.92
CA ALA A 615 31.58 8.81 12.58
C ALA A 615 32.65 9.23 11.57
N SER A 616 32.60 8.68 10.35
CA SER A 616 33.53 8.95 9.25
C SER A 616 33.34 10.32 8.58
N THR A 617 32.21 11.01 8.80
CA THR A 617 31.89 12.31 8.18
C THR A 617 31.84 13.49 9.17
N ALA A 618 32.39 13.34 10.38
CA ALA A 618 32.33 14.33 11.46
C ALA A 618 30.91 14.53 12.05
N ASN A 619 30.21 13.43 12.35
CA ASN A 619 28.87 13.41 12.97
C ASN A 619 27.78 14.06 12.10
N GLN A 620 27.81 13.84 10.79
CA GLN A 620 26.70 14.22 9.91
C GLN A 620 25.62 13.14 9.96
N SER A 621 24.36 13.57 10.06
CA SER A 621 23.18 12.69 9.97
C SER A 621 22.86 12.35 8.52
N GLN A 622 22.44 11.11 8.29
CA GLN A 622 21.97 10.60 7.01
C GLN A 622 20.61 9.92 7.16
N ILE A 623 19.65 10.29 6.32
CA ILE A 623 18.36 9.61 6.21
C ILE A 623 18.50 8.47 5.20
N LEU A 624 18.29 7.24 5.67
CA LEU A 624 18.48 6.01 4.90
C LEU A 624 17.19 5.20 4.86
N VAL A 625 16.98 4.49 3.76
CA VAL A 625 15.78 3.67 3.54
C VAL A 625 16.19 2.26 3.11
N LYS A 626 15.56 1.25 3.71
CA LYS A 626 15.64 -0.14 3.26
C LYS A 626 14.23 -0.70 3.06
N ARG A 627 14.12 -1.68 2.17
CA ARG A 627 12.89 -2.44 1.97
C ARG A 627 13.16 -3.93 2.07
N PHE A 628 12.29 -4.65 2.78
CA PHE A 628 12.25 -6.09 2.79
C PHE A 628 11.60 -6.58 1.48
N GLU A 629 12.38 -7.20 0.61
CA GLU A 629 12.01 -7.71 -0.72
C GLU A 629 12.33 -9.19 -0.92
#